data_AF-A0A3G2E674-F1
#
_entry.id   AF-A0A3G2E674-F1
#
_cell.length_a   1.000
_cell.length_b   1.000
_cell.length_c   1.000
_cell.angle_alpha   90.00
_cell.angle_beta   90.00
_cell.angle_gamma   90.00
#
_symmetry.space_group_name_H-M   'P 1'
#
loop_
_entity.id
_entity.type
_entity.pdbx_description
1 polymer ?
#
loop_
_entity_poly.entity_id
_entity_poly.type
_entity_poly.pdbx_seq_one_letter_code
_entity_poly.pdbx_strand_id
1 'polypeptide(L)'
;MCAALACSLFLVAGIASAIAATLDDDRTRGDIHGLFEIREAAVKFMAAENAKNGTRWQVLEPNRKILVTKCALPLHVAWVPKSHGLSGPNVAVSCARTVKPTIQHKWEVFVPVDKRPQRAAGMPANS
;
A
#
# COMPACT_ATOMS: atom_id res chain seq x y z
N MET A 1 55.18 14.72 -41.36
CA MET A 1 54.56 13.68 -40.52
C MET A 1 54.41 14.22 -39.11
N CYS A 2 53.18 14.48 -38.65
CA CYS A 2 52.80 14.49 -37.23
C CYS A 2 51.27 14.40 -37.20
N ALA A 3 50.80 13.22 -36.81
CA ALA A 3 49.39 12.84 -36.85
C ALA A 3 48.60 13.58 -35.77
N ALA A 4 47.44 14.12 -36.14
CA ALA A 4 46.50 14.71 -35.22
C ALA A 4 45.82 13.60 -34.40
N LEU A 5 46.01 13.62 -33.08
CA LEU A 5 45.29 12.78 -32.12
C LEU A 5 44.02 13.51 -31.67
N ALA A 6 42.88 13.15 -32.26
CA ALA A 6 41.57 13.54 -31.76
C ALA A 6 41.14 12.55 -30.67
N CYS A 7 41.27 12.94 -29.40
CA CYS A 7 40.71 12.20 -28.27
C CYS A 7 39.22 12.54 -28.13
N SER A 8 38.36 11.67 -28.65
CA SER A 8 36.91 11.74 -28.42
C SER A 8 36.59 11.21 -27.01
N LEU A 9 36.26 12.13 -26.10
CA LEU A 9 35.68 11.81 -24.79
C LEU A 9 34.19 11.51 -24.96
N PHE A 10 33.83 10.23 -24.93
CA PHE A 10 32.42 9.81 -24.85
C PHE A 10 31.92 9.99 -23.41
N LEU A 11 31.16 11.06 -23.17
CA LEU A 11 30.38 11.24 -21.94
C LEU A 11 29.19 10.28 -21.95
N VAL A 12 29.29 9.19 -21.18
CA VAL A 12 28.16 8.30 -20.92
C VAL A 12 27.32 8.92 -19.80
N ALA A 13 26.21 9.56 -20.15
CA ALA A 13 25.23 10.06 -19.19
C ALA A 13 24.46 8.87 -18.57
N GLY A 14 24.75 8.53 -17.32
CA GLY A 14 24.02 7.50 -16.58
C GLY A 14 22.61 7.97 -16.21
N ILE A 15 21.60 7.40 -16.86
CA ILE A 15 20.19 7.50 -16.44
C ILE A 15 19.98 6.61 -15.22
N ALA A 16 19.99 7.18 -14.02
CA ALA A 16 19.54 6.50 -12.82
C ALA A 16 18.01 6.46 -12.80
N SER A 17 17.41 5.31 -13.16
CA SER A 17 15.99 5.09 -12.92
C SER A 17 15.75 4.99 -11.41
N ALA A 18 15.03 5.96 -10.84
CA ALA A 18 14.48 5.84 -9.51
C ALA A 18 13.43 4.72 -9.54
N ILE A 19 13.78 3.54 -8.99
CA ILE A 19 12.82 2.46 -8.79
C ILE A 19 11.82 2.96 -7.75
N ALA A 20 10.55 3.12 -8.14
CA ALA A 20 9.49 3.41 -7.19
C ALA A 20 9.36 2.21 -6.25
N ALA A 21 9.77 2.37 -5.00
CA ALA A 21 9.64 1.32 -3.98
C ALA A 21 8.18 0.92 -3.85
N THR A 22 7.89 -0.37 -4.06
CA THR A 22 6.55 -0.94 -3.96
C THR A 22 6.26 -1.32 -2.50
N LEU A 23 5.00 -1.59 -2.16
CA LEU A 23 4.67 -2.11 -0.83
C LEU A 23 5.32 -3.48 -0.54
N ASP A 24 5.84 -4.20 -1.54
CA ASP A 24 6.58 -5.46 -1.31
C ASP A 24 7.84 -5.25 -0.45
N ASP A 25 8.41 -4.04 -0.47
CA ASP A 25 9.55 -3.68 0.38
C ASP A 25 9.13 -3.43 1.85
N ASP A 26 7.83 -3.20 2.09
CA ASP A 26 7.25 -2.88 3.39
C ASP A 26 6.63 -4.13 4.06
N ARG A 27 7.27 -5.30 3.91
CA ARG A 27 6.89 -6.57 4.57
C ARG A 27 7.28 -6.61 6.04
N THR A 28 6.55 -7.43 6.81
CA THR A 28 6.80 -7.65 8.24
C THR A 28 8.24 -8.11 8.45
N ARG A 29 8.98 -7.38 9.30
CA ARG A 29 10.40 -7.65 9.60
C ARG A 29 10.71 -7.34 11.05
N GLY A 30 11.48 -8.22 11.70
CA GLY A 30 11.81 -8.08 13.12
C GLY A 30 10.55 -7.91 13.98
N ASP A 31 10.48 -6.78 14.68
CA ASP A 31 9.38 -6.35 15.55
C ASP A 31 8.43 -5.35 14.90
N ILE A 32 8.57 -5.06 13.60
CA ILE A 32 7.69 -4.15 12.84
C ILE A 32 6.70 -4.97 12.02
N HIS A 33 5.41 -4.62 12.10
CA HIS A 33 4.41 -5.17 11.19
C HIS A 33 4.47 -4.44 9.85
N GLY A 34 4.49 -5.22 8.77
CA GLY A 34 4.58 -4.68 7.42
C GLY A 34 3.27 -4.05 6.95
N LEU A 35 3.39 -2.97 6.21
CA LEU A 35 2.27 -2.34 5.51
C LEU A 35 1.73 -3.24 4.40
N PHE A 36 2.57 -4.13 3.85
CA PHE A 36 2.14 -5.17 2.93
C PHE A 36 1.05 -6.05 3.55
N GLU A 37 1.31 -6.64 4.73
CA GLU A 37 0.35 -7.53 5.38
C GLU A 37 -0.91 -6.80 5.86
N ILE A 38 -0.77 -5.53 6.27
CA ILE A 38 -1.92 -4.68 6.61
C ILE A 38 -2.83 -4.47 5.40
N ARG A 39 -2.25 -4.13 4.24
CA ARG A 39 -3.03 -3.96 3.01
C ARG A 39 -3.65 -5.28 2.56
N GLU A 40 -2.94 -6.38 2.63
CA GLU A 40 -3.46 -7.70 2.28
C GLU A 40 -4.67 -8.11 3.14
N ALA A 41 -4.65 -7.80 4.43
CA ALA A 41 -5.82 -8.02 5.29
C ALA A 41 -7.02 -7.16 4.85
N ALA A 42 -6.80 -5.88 4.53
CA ALA A 42 -7.84 -5.02 3.98
C ALA A 42 -8.37 -5.52 2.63
N VAL A 43 -7.51 -6.02 1.73
CA VAL A 43 -7.89 -6.61 0.44
C VAL A 43 -8.81 -7.81 0.64
N LYS A 44 -8.44 -8.74 1.54
CA LYS A 44 -9.26 -9.93 1.84
C LYS A 44 -10.63 -9.55 2.40
N PHE A 45 -10.67 -8.61 3.34
CA PHE A 45 -11.93 -8.06 3.86
C PHE A 45 -12.79 -7.46 2.75
N MET A 46 -12.19 -6.64 1.88
CA MET A 46 -12.93 -5.96 0.83
C MET A 46 -13.43 -6.90 -0.26
N ALA A 47 -12.71 -7.98 -0.54
CA ALA A 47 -13.18 -9.04 -1.43
C ALA A 47 -14.48 -9.68 -0.91
N ALA A 48 -14.55 -9.97 0.39
CA ALA A 48 -15.76 -10.50 1.03
C ALA A 48 -16.92 -9.49 1.00
N GLU A 49 -16.66 -8.22 1.32
CA GLU A 49 -17.66 -7.14 1.27
C GLU A 49 -18.19 -6.89 -0.15
N ASN A 50 -17.31 -6.94 -1.15
CA ASN A 50 -17.68 -6.84 -2.56
C ASN A 50 -18.58 -7.99 -2.99
N ALA A 51 -18.21 -9.23 -2.67
CA ALA A 51 -18.99 -10.42 -2.99
C ALA A 51 -20.36 -10.41 -2.32
N LYS A 52 -20.42 -10.03 -1.04
CA LYS A 52 -21.67 -9.96 -0.26
C LYS A 52 -22.64 -8.90 -0.79
N ASN A 53 -22.12 -7.74 -1.18
CA ASN A 53 -22.95 -6.57 -1.47
C ASN A 53 -23.05 -6.23 -2.98
N GLY A 54 -22.45 -7.04 -3.86
CA GLY A 54 -22.38 -6.74 -5.30
C GLY A 54 -21.62 -5.45 -5.62
N THR A 55 -20.66 -5.06 -4.77
CA THR A 55 -19.89 -3.81 -4.91
C THR A 55 -18.52 -4.05 -5.54
N ARG A 56 -17.81 -2.98 -5.89
CA ARG A 56 -16.49 -3.01 -6.55
C ARG A 56 -15.51 -2.02 -5.92
N TRP A 57 -15.40 -2.09 -4.61
CA TRP A 57 -14.41 -1.33 -3.86
C TRP A 57 -13.00 -1.84 -4.14
N GLN A 58 -12.05 -0.92 -4.18
CA GLN A 58 -10.62 -1.17 -4.31
C GLN A 58 -9.90 -0.63 -3.08
N VAL A 59 -8.97 -1.42 -2.57
CA VAL A 59 -8.10 -1.03 -1.46
C VAL A 59 -6.88 -0.28 -1.99
N LEU A 60 -6.66 0.92 -1.46
CA LEU A 60 -5.52 1.77 -1.79
C LEU A 60 -4.32 1.45 -0.88
N GLU A 61 -3.22 2.18 -1.05
CA GLU A 61 -2.06 2.00 -0.18
C GLU A 61 -2.29 2.67 1.19
N PRO A 62 -1.91 2.03 2.31
CA PRO A 62 -1.88 2.69 3.60
C PRO A 62 -0.83 3.81 3.62
N ASN A 63 -0.94 4.72 4.60
CA ASN A 63 0.07 5.77 4.78
C ASN A 63 1.44 5.15 5.09
N ARG A 64 2.39 5.31 4.16
CA ARG A 64 3.76 4.75 4.26
C ARG A 64 4.62 5.32 5.39
N LYS A 65 4.15 6.38 6.07
CA LYS A 65 4.81 6.95 7.26
C LYS A 65 4.42 6.22 8.55
N ILE A 66 3.48 5.28 8.49
CA ILE A 66 3.04 4.50 9.66
C ILE A 66 4.04 3.37 9.91
N LEU A 67 4.46 3.26 11.16
CA LEU A 67 5.21 2.11 11.68
C LEU A 67 4.46 1.59 12.91
N VAL A 68 4.17 0.30 12.91
CA VAL A 68 3.47 -0.37 14.01
C VAL A 68 4.22 -1.62 14.45
N THR A 69 4.14 -1.94 15.74
CA THR A 69 4.74 -3.17 16.27
C THR A 69 4.05 -4.39 15.67
N LYS A 70 4.82 -5.43 15.33
CA LYS A 70 4.34 -6.71 14.81
C LYS A 70 3.20 -7.26 15.68
N CYS A 71 2.10 -7.63 15.04
CA CYS A 71 0.96 -8.19 15.73
C CYS A 71 1.23 -9.62 16.19
N ALA A 72 0.81 -9.96 17.41
CA ALA A 72 0.88 -11.32 17.96
C ALA A 72 -0.39 -12.13 17.68
N LEU A 73 -1.47 -11.47 17.25
CA LEU A 73 -2.77 -12.07 16.93
C LEU A 73 -3.09 -11.84 15.44
N PRO A 74 -4.06 -12.59 14.88
CA PRO A 74 -4.61 -12.24 13.59
C PRO A 74 -5.14 -10.80 13.57
N LEU A 75 -4.94 -10.11 12.46
CA LEU A 75 -5.46 -8.75 12.28
C LEU A 75 -6.99 -8.78 12.21
N HIS A 76 -7.61 -7.80 12.83
CA HIS A 76 -9.03 -7.53 12.70
C HIS A 76 -9.25 -6.44 11.66
N VAL A 77 -10.32 -6.54 10.86
CA VAL A 77 -10.66 -5.54 9.84
C VAL A 77 -12.13 -5.17 9.94
N ALA A 78 -12.43 -3.87 9.92
CA ALA A 78 -13.78 -3.36 9.91
C ALA A 78 -13.91 -2.03 9.14
N TRP A 79 -15.13 -1.70 8.72
CA TRP A 79 -15.43 -0.37 8.18
C TRP A 79 -15.21 0.72 9.22
N VAL A 80 -14.59 1.84 8.83
CA VAL A 80 -14.49 3.03 9.68
C VAL A 80 -15.82 3.81 9.62
N PRO A 81 -16.45 4.15 10.76
CA PRO A 81 -17.65 4.99 10.77
C PRO A 81 -17.37 6.39 10.20
N LYS A 82 -18.37 6.97 9.50
CA LYS A 82 -18.26 8.33 8.96
C LYS A 82 -17.97 9.41 10.02
N SER A 83 -18.37 9.15 11.28
CA SER A 83 -18.13 10.05 12.41
C SER A 83 -16.65 10.23 12.76
N HIS A 84 -15.74 9.41 12.22
CA HIS A 84 -14.30 9.52 12.47
C HIS A 84 -13.65 10.72 11.73
N GLY A 85 -14.38 11.43 10.88
CA GLY A 85 -13.90 12.66 10.24
C GLY A 85 -12.82 12.46 9.16
N LEU A 86 -12.69 11.24 8.63
CA LEU A 86 -11.79 10.95 7.51
C LEU A 86 -12.37 11.52 6.21
N SER A 87 -11.49 11.99 5.32
CA SER A 87 -11.85 12.61 4.04
C SER A 87 -12.54 11.66 3.04
N GLY A 88 -12.50 10.35 3.29
CA GLY A 88 -13.13 9.34 2.44
C GLY A 88 -13.32 7.99 3.16
N PRO A 89 -13.92 7.00 2.46
CA PRO A 89 -14.11 5.66 3.00
C PRO A 89 -12.79 4.99 3.34
N ASN A 90 -12.73 4.39 4.52
CA ASN A 90 -11.58 3.64 5.00
C ASN A 90 -12.05 2.36 5.68
N VAL A 91 -11.17 1.38 5.71
CA VAL A 91 -11.26 0.25 6.65
C VAL A 91 -10.18 0.41 7.71
N ALA A 92 -10.53 0.08 8.95
CA ALA A 92 -9.59 -0.03 10.04
C ALA A 92 -9.03 -1.45 10.07
N VAL A 93 -7.72 -1.57 9.97
CA VAL A 93 -6.98 -2.80 10.25
C VAL A 93 -6.34 -2.65 11.62
N SER A 94 -6.65 -3.55 12.54
CA SER A 94 -6.23 -3.41 13.94
C SER A 94 -5.60 -4.66 14.52
N CYS A 95 -4.76 -4.42 15.51
CA CYS A 95 -4.08 -5.43 16.29
C CYS A 95 -4.42 -5.25 17.77
N ALA A 96 -5.03 -6.26 18.38
CA ALA A 96 -5.39 -6.22 19.79
C ALA A 96 -4.21 -6.53 20.74
N ARG A 97 -3.13 -7.12 20.23
CA ARG A 97 -1.94 -7.49 21.01
C ARG A 97 -0.70 -7.60 20.14
N THR A 98 0.35 -6.87 20.47
CA THR A 98 1.63 -6.90 19.77
C THR A 98 2.62 -7.88 20.38
N VAL A 99 3.65 -8.26 19.61
CA VAL A 99 4.73 -9.12 20.11
C VAL A 99 5.65 -8.33 21.05
N LYS A 100 6.02 -8.93 22.20
CA LYS A 100 6.90 -8.38 23.25
C LYS A 100 6.30 -7.21 24.05
N PRO A 101 6.78 -6.93 25.28
CA PRO A 101 6.51 -5.66 25.94
C PRO A 101 7.13 -4.53 25.11
N THR A 102 6.29 -3.86 24.32
CA THR A 102 6.62 -2.65 23.58
C THR A 102 5.69 -1.53 24.04
N ILE A 103 6.03 -0.27 23.77
CA ILE A 103 5.17 0.87 24.11
C ILE A 103 3.80 0.78 23.40
N GLN A 104 3.76 0.17 22.21
CA GLN A 104 2.54 0.01 21.42
C GLN A 104 1.95 -1.39 21.59
N HIS A 105 1.15 -1.59 22.64
CA HIS A 105 0.52 -2.89 22.96
C HIS A 105 -0.63 -3.29 22.02
N LYS A 106 -1.28 -2.29 21.40
CA LYS A 106 -2.36 -2.41 20.42
C LYS A 106 -2.27 -1.25 19.44
N TRP A 107 -2.83 -1.42 18.24
CA TRP A 107 -2.85 -0.37 17.24
C TRP A 107 -4.00 -0.54 16.25
N GLU A 108 -4.28 0.53 15.53
CA GLU A 108 -5.23 0.59 14.43
C GLU A 108 -4.64 1.45 13.30
N VAL A 109 -4.78 0.97 12.07
CA VAL A 109 -4.31 1.64 10.85
C VAL A 109 -5.49 1.78 9.90
N PHE A 110 -5.72 3.00 9.42
CA PHE A 110 -6.76 3.27 8.43
C PHE A 110 -6.20 3.07 7.02
N VAL A 111 -6.84 2.19 6.28
CA VAL A 111 -6.51 1.88 4.89
C VAL A 111 -7.61 2.46 4.00
N PRO A 112 -7.28 3.43 3.13
CA PRO A 112 -8.27 4.05 2.25
C PRO A 112 -8.83 3.06 1.24
N VAL A 113 -10.12 3.23 0.91
CA VAL A 113 -10.78 2.46 -0.13
C VAL A 113 -11.59 3.38 -1.04
N ASP A 114 -11.72 3.00 -2.30
CA ASP A 114 -12.47 3.77 -3.28
C ASP A 114 -13.35 2.85 -4.14
N LYS A 115 -14.50 3.35 -4.60
CA LYS A 115 -15.28 2.65 -5.62
C LYS A 115 -14.55 2.86 -6.94
N ARG A 116 -14.18 1.77 -7.63
CA ARG A 116 -13.69 1.96 -9.00
C ARG A 116 -14.73 2.76 -9.79
N PRO A 117 -14.32 3.76 -10.59
CA PRO A 117 -15.22 4.31 -11.58
C PRO A 117 -15.72 3.14 -12.42
N GLN A 118 -17.03 2.94 -12.49
CA GLN A 118 -17.59 2.05 -13.49
C GLN A 118 -17.07 2.62 -14.83
N ARG A 119 -16.17 1.92 -15.52
CA ARG A 119 -15.96 2.19 -16.93
C ARG A 119 -17.37 2.15 -17.51
N ALA A 120 -17.87 3.28 -18.00
CA ALA A 120 -19.12 3.32 -18.71
C ALA A 120 -19.08 2.15 -19.69
N ALA A 121 -20.01 1.21 -19.53
CA ALA A 121 -20.13 0.09 -20.45
C ALA A 121 -20.38 0.73 -21.83
N GLY A 122 -19.34 0.80 -22.68
CA GLY A 122 -19.48 1.42 -24.00
C GLY A 122 -18.31 2.21 -24.59
N MET A 123 -17.15 2.37 -23.92
CA MET A 123 -15.98 2.94 -24.62
C MET A 123 -15.17 1.83 -25.30
N PRO A 124 -15.18 1.71 -26.65
CA PRO A 124 -14.30 0.78 -27.34
C PRO A 124 -12.84 1.22 -27.15
N ALA A 125 -11.95 0.24 -26.95
CA ALA A 125 -10.52 0.48 -27.05
C ALA A 125 -10.21 0.79 -28.51
N ASN A 126 -9.65 1.98 -28.79
CA ASN A 126 -9.17 2.29 -30.13
C ASN A 126 -8.04 1.32 -30.49
N SER A 127 -8.26 0.63 -31.62
CA SER A 127 -7.29 -0.16 -32.38
C SER A 127 -6.10 0.66 -32.84
#